data_AF-A7SR98-F1
#
_entry.id   AF-A7SR98-F1
#
_cell.length_a   1.000
_cell.length_b   1.000
_cell.length_c   1.000
_cell.angle_alpha   90.00
_cell.angle_beta   90.00
_cell.angle_gamma   90.00
#
_symmetry.space_group_name_H-M   'P 1'
#
loop_
_entity.id
_entity.type
_entity.pdbx_description
1 polymer ?
#
loop_
_entity_poly.entity_id
_entity_poly.type
_entity_poly.pdbx_seq_one_letter_code
_entity_poly.pdbx_strand_id
1 'polypeptide(L)'
;VDILVEPLRQTLQTKVKANSVKQEFEKQDELKRSALRAVVALLYIPDSDKSPLLNDFLAQIKSSPELGTMFESIQKDAGSEAMDTT
;
A
#
# COMPACT_ATOMS: atom_id res chain seq x y z
N VAL A 1 2.48 -14.72 -3.24
CA VAL A 1 2.29 -13.25 -3.08
C VAL A 1 3.61 -12.49 -3.09
N ASP A 2 4.74 -13.15 -2.81
CA ASP A 2 6.05 -12.54 -2.60
C ASP A 2 6.59 -11.75 -3.80
N ILE A 3 6.33 -12.22 -5.03
CA ILE A 3 6.78 -11.53 -6.26
C ILE A 3 6.17 -10.12 -6.41
N LEU A 4 5.05 -9.84 -5.74
CA LEU A 4 4.36 -8.56 -5.80
C LEU A 4 4.87 -7.57 -4.75
N VAL A 5 5.51 -8.06 -3.69
CA VAL A 5 5.94 -7.21 -2.58
C VAL A 5 7.05 -6.27 -3.00
N GLU A 6 8.05 -6.74 -3.76
CA GLU A 6 9.19 -5.90 -4.13
C GLU A 6 8.81 -4.75 -5.09
N PRO A 7 8.00 -4.97 -6.15
CA PRO A 7 7.48 -3.87 -6.97
C PRO A 7 6.65 -2.84 -6.17
N LEU A 8 5.83 -3.30 -5.22
CA LEU A 8 5.04 -2.42 -4.36
C LEU A 8 5.94 -1.62 -3.41
N ARG A 9 6.98 -2.25 -2.85
CA ARG A 9 7.99 -1.60 -2.01
C ARG A 9 8.69 -0.49 -2.76
N GLN A 10 9.16 -0.76 -3.99
CA GLN A 10 9.78 0.24 -4.85
C GLN A 10 8.85 1.43 -5.10
N THR A 11 7.56 1.16 -5.34
CA THR A 11 6.56 2.22 -5.53
C THR A 11 6.45 3.12 -4.30
N LEU A 12 6.38 2.55 -3.10
CA LEU A 12 6.27 3.32 -1.85
C LEU A 12 7.55 4.08 -1.47
N GLN A 13 8.71 3.56 -1.85
CA GLN A 13 10.02 4.19 -1.60
C GLN A 13 10.42 5.21 -2.67
N THR A 14 9.73 5.24 -3.81
CA THR A 14 10.00 6.20 -4.87
C THR A 14 9.78 7.63 -4.35
N LYS A 15 10.82 8.46 -4.50
CA LYS A 15 10.79 9.88 -4.13
C LYS A 15 10.81 10.72 -5.40
N VAL A 16 9.86 11.62 -5.50
CA VAL A 16 9.86 12.68 -6.51
C VAL A 16 11.01 13.64 -6.25
N LYS A 17 11.59 14.19 -7.33
CA LYS A 17 12.72 15.10 -7.22
C LYS A 17 12.25 16.43 -6.64
N ALA A 18 13.12 17.14 -5.92
CA ALA A 18 12.77 18.40 -5.28
C ALA A 18 12.32 19.50 -6.29
N ASN A 19 12.75 19.40 -7.54
CA ASN A 19 12.39 20.29 -8.64
C ASN A 19 11.23 19.76 -9.50
N SER A 20 10.57 18.68 -9.09
CA SER A 20 9.40 18.17 -9.79
C SER A 20 8.26 19.19 -9.73
N VAL A 21 7.43 19.18 -10.76
CA VAL A 21 6.23 20.03 -10.79
C VAL A 21 5.15 19.44 -9.89
N LYS A 22 4.20 20.26 -9.40
CA LYS A 22 3.14 19.85 -8.47
C LYS A 22 2.43 18.54 -8.87
N GLN A 23 2.15 18.39 -10.16
CA GLN A 23 1.48 17.22 -10.72
C GLN A 23 2.25 15.91 -10.51
N GLU A 24 3.58 15.94 -10.51
CA GLU A 24 4.40 14.76 -10.25
C GLU A 24 4.32 14.32 -8.78
N PHE A 25 4.24 15.27 -7.85
CA PHE A 25 3.99 14.97 -6.43
C PHE A 25 2.60 14.36 -6.23
N GLU A 26 1.56 14.95 -6.83
CA GLU A 26 0.19 14.42 -6.79
C GLU A 26 0.11 13.02 -7.38
N LYS A 27 0.79 12.78 -8.52
CA LYS A 27 0.90 11.46 -9.13
C LYS A 27 1.59 10.44 -8.21
N GLN A 28 2.68 10.82 -7.55
CA GLN A 28 3.37 9.93 -6.63
C GLN A 28 2.52 9.59 -5.40
N ASP A 29 1.77 10.57 -4.89
CA ASP A 29 0.84 10.38 -3.78
C ASP A 29 -0.28 9.40 -4.15
N GLU A 30 -0.86 9.53 -5.34
CA GLU A 30 -1.88 8.59 -5.81
C GLU A 30 -1.31 7.19 -6.09
N LEU A 31 -0.09 7.09 -6.64
CA LEU A 31 0.60 5.82 -6.82
C LEU A 31 0.84 5.11 -5.48
N LYS A 32 1.22 5.85 -4.43
CA LYS A 32 1.35 5.29 -3.08
C LYS A 32 0.03 4.74 -2.58
N ARG A 33 -1.08 5.48 -2.72
CA ARG A 33 -2.42 4.99 -2.34
C ARG A 33 -2.81 3.74 -3.11
N SER A 34 -2.60 3.73 -4.43
CA SER A 34 -2.87 2.57 -5.27
C SER A 34 -2.06 1.35 -4.87
N ALA A 35 -0.77 1.52 -4.55
CA ALA A 35 0.08 0.43 -4.07
C ALA A 35 -0.42 -0.11 -2.72
N LEU A 36 -0.81 0.76 -1.79
CA LEU A 36 -1.36 0.34 -0.49
C LEU A 36 -2.70 -0.39 -0.65
N ARG A 37 -3.58 0.03 -1.57
CA ARG A 37 -4.81 -0.72 -1.90
C ARG A 37 -4.48 -2.14 -2.37
N ALA A 38 -3.48 -2.29 -3.25
CA ALA A 38 -3.02 -3.61 -3.68
C ALA A 38 -2.49 -4.43 -2.49
N VAL A 39 -1.72 -3.83 -1.57
CA VAL A 39 -1.24 -4.51 -0.35
C VAL A 39 -2.42 -5.02 0.50
N VAL A 40 -3.46 -4.20 0.70
CA VAL A 40 -4.67 -4.64 1.43
C VAL A 40 -5.34 -5.82 0.73
N ALA A 41 -5.46 -5.80 -0.60
CA ALA A 41 -5.99 -6.92 -1.37
C ALA A 41 -5.16 -8.20 -1.20
N LEU A 42 -3.82 -8.09 -1.10
CA LEU A 42 -2.95 -9.24 -0.83
C LEU A 42 -3.22 -9.88 0.53
N LEU A 43 -3.69 -9.13 1.52
CA LEU A 43 -4.03 -9.68 2.86
C LEU A 43 -5.31 -10.52 2.84
N TYR A 44 -6.20 -10.29 1.88
CA TYR A 44 -7.40 -11.11 1.71
C TYR A 44 -7.12 -12.44 0.99
N ILE A 45 -5.93 -12.62 0.40
CA ILE A 45 -5.55 -13.89 -0.19
C ILE A 45 -5.31 -14.91 0.93
N PRO A 46 -5.90 -16.11 0.87
CA PRO A 46 -5.62 -17.18 1.81
C PRO A 46 -4.12 -17.47 1.91
N ASP A 47 -3.64 -17.78 3.12
CA ASP A 47 -2.23 -18.04 3.40
C ASP A 47 -1.27 -16.85 3.16
N SER A 48 -1.78 -15.63 2.98
CA SER A 48 -0.94 -14.43 2.84
C SER A 48 -0.07 -14.17 4.08
N ASP A 49 -0.55 -14.54 5.26
CA ASP A 49 0.16 -14.48 6.54
C ASP A 49 1.35 -15.45 6.65
N LYS A 50 1.39 -16.49 5.80
CA LYS A 50 2.53 -17.43 5.73
C LYS A 50 3.73 -16.86 4.97
N SER A 51 3.56 -15.75 4.25
CA SER A 51 4.65 -15.06 3.56
C SER A 51 5.42 -14.18 4.57
N PRO A 52 6.66 -14.56 4.96
CA PRO A 52 7.47 -13.71 5.83
C PRO A 52 7.80 -12.38 5.15
N LEU A 53 7.94 -12.39 3.82
CA LEU A 53 8.31 -11.21 3.04
C LEU A 53 7.17 -10.18 2.99
N LEU A 54 5.91 -10.63 2.93
CA LEU A 54 4.74 -9.76 3.07
C LEU A 54 4.61 -9.23 4.51
N ASN A 55 4.81 -10.07 5.52
CA ASN A 55 4.76 -9.64 6.93
C ASN A 55 5.81 -8.56 7.25
N ASP A 56 7.05 -8.76 6.81
CA ASP A 56 8.13 -7.77 6.97
C ASP A 56 7.79 -6.47 6.24
N PHE A 57 7.20 -6.56 5.06
CA PHE A 57 6.77 -5.39 4.31
C PHE A 57 5.64 -4.63 5.01
N LEU A 58 4.66 -5.32 5.56
CA LEU A 58 3.58 -4.70 6.36
C LEU A 58 4.13 -4.03 7.61
N ALA A 59 5.09 -4.66 8.30
CA ALA A 59 5.75 -4.07 9.45
C ALA A 59 6.46 -2.76 9.07
N GLN A 60 7.14 -2.74 7.91
CA GLN A 60 7.76 -1.51 7.40
C GLN A 60 6.72 -0.42 7.07
N ILE A 61 5.61 -0.77 6.42
CA ILE A 61 4.53 0.19 6.11
C ILE A 61 3.98 0.80 7.41
N LYS A 62 3.66 -0.03 8.41
CA LYS A 62 3.13 0.41 9.70
C LYS A 62 4.14 1.21 10.53
N SER A 63 5.43 0.95 10.37
CA SER A 63 6.49 1.71 11.05
C SER A 63 6.67 3.14 10.50
N SER A 64 6.22 3.38 9.27
CA SER A 64 6.24 4.72 8.65
C SER A 64 4.97 5.48 9.04
N PRO A 65 5.06 6.64 9.71
CA PRO A 65 3.87 7.40 10.12
C PRO A 65 2.99 7.81 8.93
N GLU A 66 3.60 8.20 7.81
CA GLU A 66 2.89 8.58 6.59
C GLU A 66 2.17 7.39 5.98
N LEU A 67 2.90 6.30 5.70
CA LEU A 67 2.34 5.14 5.02
C LEU A 67 1.37 4.36 5.92
N GLY A 68 1.65 4.29 7.22
CA GLY A 68 0.78 3.67 8.21
C GLY A 68 -0.58 4.34 8.26
N THR A 69 -0.61 5.68 8.37
CA THR A 69 -1.87 6.44 8.38
C THR A 69 -2.67 6.23 7.08
N MET A 70 -2.00 6.28 5.92
CA MET A 70 -2.65 6.02 4.62
C MET A 70 -3.19 4.59 4.55
N PHE A 71 -2.40 3.61 5.00
CA PHE A 71 -2.75 2.20 4.99
C PHE A 71 -3.97 1.92 5.88
N GLU A 72 -4.02 2.48 7.08
CA GLU A 72 -5.17 2.35 7.99
C GLU A 72 -6.45 2.96 7.40
N SER A 73 -6.35 4.12 6.76
CA SER A 73 -7.49 4.73 6.04
C SER A 73 -7.99 3.79 4.95
N ILE A 74 -7.09 3.32 4.09
CA ILE A 74 -7.43 2.43 2.98
C ILE A 74 -8.02 1.10 3.48
N GLN A 75 -7.53 0.56 4.59
CA GLN A 75 -8.06 -0.67 5.18
C GLN A 75 -9.52 -0.49 5.66
N LYS A 76 -9.83 0.66 6.25
CA LYS A 76 -11.21 1.01 6.68
C LYS A 76 -12.13 1.19 5.47
N ASP A 77 -11.64 1.85 4.42
CA ASP A 77 -12.40 2.06 3.18
C ASP A 77 -12.68 0.72 2.47
N ALA A 78 -11.66 -0.13 2.34
CA ALA A 78 -11.80 -1.45 1.71
C ALA A 78 -12.73 -2.40 2.49
N GLY A 79 -12.79 -2.27 3.82
CA GLY A 79 -13.75 -3.01 4.65
C GLY A 79 -15.20 -2.52 4.49
N SER A 80 -15.39 -1.30 3.99
CA SER A 80 -16.71 -0.69 3.77
C SER A 80 -17.30 -1.05 2.40
N GLU A 81 -16.46 -1.29 1.38
CA GLU A 81 -16.90 -1.73 0.04
C GLU A 81 -17.35 -3.20 0.01
N ALA A 82 -17.00 -4.01 1.02
CA ALA A 82 -17.40 -5.42 1.10
C ALA A 82 -18.86 -5.65 1.58
N MET A 83 -19.61 -4.59 1.92
CA MET A 83 -20.97 -4.70 2.49
C MET A 83 -22.11 -4.19 1.60
N ASP A 84 -21.85 -3.80 0.35
CA ASP A 84 -22.90 -3.42 -0.63
C ASP A 84 -22.81 -4.31 -1.89
N THR A 85 -23.22 -5.56 -1.73
CA THR A 85 -23.62 -6.43 -2.86
C THR A 85 -24.66 -7.40 -2.31
N THR A 86 -25.87 -6.89 -2.01
CA THR A 86 -27.08 -7.68 -1.78
C THR A 86 -28.08 -7.37 -2.88
#